data_AF-A0A973AYZ1-F1
#
_entry.id   AF-A0A973AYZ1-F1
#
_cell.length_a   1.000
_cell.length_b   1.000
_cell.length_c   1.000
_cell.angle_alpha   90.00
_cell.angle_beta   90.00
_cell.angle_gamma   90.00
#
_symmetry.space_group_name_H-M   'P 1'
#
loop_
_entity.id
_entity.type
_entity.pdbx_description
1 polymer ?
#
loop_
_entity_poly.entity_id
_entity_poly.type
_entity_poly.pdbx_seq_one_letter_code
_entity_poly.pdbx_strand_id
1 'polypeptide(L)' 'MKDLTDVIHELVALFDRLSLPYAIMGGIAVRAYGLPRPTYDVDFTLAVPREQLRGLFAAVEELG' A
#
# COMPACT_ATOMS: atom_id res chain seq x y z
N MET A 1 3.64 16.52 6.81
CA MET A 1 3.01 15.26 7.22
C MET A 1 2.12 14.86 6.04
N LYS A 2 2.41 13.73 5.37
CA LYS A 2 1.62 13.29 4.20
C LYS A 2 0.20 12.93 4.65
N ASP A 3 -0.80 13.26 3.83
CA ASP A 3 -2.14 12.72 4.04
C ASP A 3 -2.10 11.20 3.77
N LEU A 4 -2.93 10.42 4.47
CA LEU A 4 -3.04 8.99 4.23
C LEU A 4 -3.44 8.67 2.78
N THR A 5 -4.23 9.54 2.18
CA THR A 5 -4.64 9.46 0.77
C THR A 5 -3.43 9.61 -0.17
N ASP A 6 -2.50 10.52 0.14
CA ASP A 6 -1.28 10.70 -0.65
C ASP A 6 -0.41 9.44 -0.58
N VAL A 7 -0.26 8.88 0.63
CA VAL A 7 0.50 7.62 0.85
C VAL A 7 -0.13 6.47 0.08
N ILE A 8 -1.47 6.35 0.08
CA ILE A 8 -2.18 5.32 -0.71
C ILE A 8 -1.85 5.47 -2.20
N HIS A 9 -1.92 6.69 -2.75
CA HIS A 9 -1.66 6.92 -4.17
C HIS A 9 -0.21 6.64 -4.56
N GLU A 10 0.76 7.04 -3.74
CA GLU A 10 2.18 6.77 -3.99
C GLU A 10 2.47 5.25 -4.01
N LEU A 11 1.94 4.51 -3.04
CA LEU A 11 2.12 3.06 -2.95
C LEU A 11 1.41 2.32 -4.09
N VAL A 12 0.18 2.71 -4.42
CA VAL A 12 -0.56 2.15 -5.58
C VAL A 12 0.21 2.36 -6.87
N ALA A 13 0.69 3.58 -7.13
CA ALA A 13 1.47 3.88 -8.33
C ALA A 13 2.78 3.07 -8.39
N LEU A 14 3.43 2.84 -7.25
CA LEU A 14 4.59 1.97 -7.15
C LEU A 14 4.24 0.51 -7.51
N PHE A 15 3.19 -0.04 -6.92
CA PHE A 15 2.81 -1.43 -7.13
C PHE A 15 2.33 -1.69 -8.56
N ASP A 16 1.59 -0.75 -9.15
CA ASP A 16 1.18 -0.77 -10.56
C ASP A 16 2.40 -0.77 -11.49
N ARG A 17 3.38 0.11 -11.23
CA ARG A 17 4.63 0.15 -12.00
C ARG A 17 5.42 -1.14 -11.92
N LEU A 18 5.38 -1.84 -10.78
CA LEU A 18 6.00 -3.14 -10.58
C LEU A 18 5.12 -4.31 -11.06
N SER A 19 3.91 -4.05 -11.54
CA SER A 19 2.93 -5.07 -11.95
C SER A 19 2.65 -6.10 -10.85
N LEU A 20 2.62 -5.65 -9.60
CA LEU A 20 2.34 -6.50 -8.44
C LEU A 20 0.85 -6.48 -8.12
N PRO A 21 0.15 -7.64 -8.08
CA PRO A 21 -1.21 -7.68 -7.58
C PRO A 21 -1.24 -7.31 -6.08
N TYR A 22 -2.12 -6.40 -5.70
CA TYR A 22 -2.26 -5.94 -4.32
C TYR A 22 -3.72 -5.77 -3.91
N ALA A 23 -3.96 -5.74 -2.61
CA ALA A 23 -5.23 -5.33 -2.04
C ALA A 23 -4.98 -4.45 -0.80
N ILE A 24 -5.81 -3.42 -0.63
CA ILE A 24 -5.86 -2.64 0.61
C ILE A 24 -6.53 -3.50 1.68
N MET A 25 -5.92 -3.53 2.86
CA MET A 25 -6.35 -4.32 4.00
C MET A 25 -6.67 -3.40 5.20
N GLY A 26 -6.90 -4.03 6.36
CA GLY A 26 -6.97 -3.34 7.63
C GLY A 26 -8.08 -2.30 7.73
N GLY A 27 -7.77 -1.20 8.42
CA GLY A 27 -8.77 -0.20 8.78
C GLY A 27 -9.41 0.53 7.61
N ILE A 28 -8.63 0.80 6.57
CA ILE A 28 -9.11 1.48 5.37
C ILE A 28 -10.06 0.57 4.59
N ALA A 29 -9.76 -0.73 4.48
CA ALA A 29 -10.68 -1.68 3.85
C ALA A 29 -12.02 -1.75 4.58
N VAL A 30 -12.02 -1.77 5.92
CA VAL A 30 -13.26 -1.75 6.73
C VAL A 30 -14.10 -0.50 6.47
N ARG A 31 -13.46 0.68 6.37
CA ARG A 31 -14.14 1.95 6.08
C ARG A 31 -14.80 1.97 4.70
N ALA A 32 -14.24 1.27 3.72
CA ALA A 32 -14.85 1.15 2.39
C ALA A 32 -16.24 0.47 2.45
N TYR A 33 -16.51 -0.35 3.49
CA TYR A 33 -17.81 -0.95 3.76
C TYR A 33 -18.70 -0.12 4.69
N GLY A 34 -18.40 1.18 4.87
CA GLY A 34 -19.25 2.10 5.62
C GLY A 34 -19.12 2.00 7.15
N LEU A 35 -18.15 1.25 7.66
CA LEU A 35 -17.91 1.13 9.10
C LEU A 35 -16.84 2.13 9.56
N PRO A 36 -17.18 3.11 10.43
CA PRO A 36 -16.21 4.04 10.97
C PRO A 36 -15.14 3.30 11.79
N ARG A 37 -13.87 3.44 11.40
CA ARG A 37 -12.73 2.86 12.12
C ARG A 37 -11.60 3.90 12.16
N PRO A 38 -11.27 4.46 13.33
CA PRO A 38 -10.12 5.36 13.43
C PRO A 38 -8.84 4.59 13.08
N THR A 39 -8.13 5.07 12.06
CA THR A 39 -6.94 4.44 11.46
C THR A 39 -5.99 5.56 11.07
N TYR A 40 -4.71 5.36 11.34
CA TYR A 40 -3.66 6.35 11.05
C TYR A 40 -2.57 5.76 10.15
N ASP A 41 -2.70 4.48 9.84
CA ASP A 41 -1.86 3.64 9.01
C ASP A 41 -2.64 3.14 7.79
N VAL A 42 -1.88 2.62 6.82
CA VAL A 42 -2.42 1.90 5.67
C VAL A 42 -1.80 0.51 5.64
N ASP A 43 -2.63 -0.51 5.39
CA ASP A 43 -2.20 -1.89 5.26
C ASP A 43 -2.41 -2.35 3.82
N PHE A 44 -1.40 -3.00 3.25
CA PHE A 44 -1.52 -3.68 1.95
C PHE A 44 -1.12 -5.14 2.10
N THR A 45 -1.78 -6.01 1.34
CA THR A 45 -1.27 -7.33 1.02
C THR A 45 -0.87 -7.35 -0.45
N LEU A 46 0.27 -7.95 -0.77
CA LEU A 46 0.81 -8.02 -2.12
C LEU A 46 1.16 -9.47 -2.47
N ALA A 47 0.87 -9.86 -3.71
CA ALA A 47 1.39 -11.10 -4.29
C ALA A 47 2.76 -10.80 -4.94
N VAL A 48 3.85 -11.08 -4.22
CA VAL A 48 5.20 -10.72 -4.65
C VAL A 48 6.02 -11.98 -4.97
N PRO A 49 6.50 -12.14 -6.22
CA PRO A 49 7.48 -13.18 -6.55
C PRO A 49 8.76 -12.98 -5.72
N ARG A 50 9.37 -14.08 -5.27
CA ARG A 50 10.50 -14.05 -4.32
C ARG A 50 11.67 -13.21 -4.85
N GLU A 51 11.92 -13.27 -6.14
CA GLU A 51 12.95 -12.55 -6.87
C GLU A 51 12.72 -11.03 -6.93
N GLN A 52 11.47 -10.58 -6.84
CA GLN A 52 11.12 -9.15 -6.85
C GLN A 52 11.13 -8.53 -5.45
N LEU A 53 11.11 -9.36 -4.39
CA LEU A 53 10.97 -8.89 -3.01
C LEU A 53 12.03 -7.86 -2.60
N ARG A 54 13.29 -8.07 -2.99
CA ARG A 54 14.38 -7.13 -2.69
C ARG A 54 14.20 -5.80 -3.44
N GLY A 55 13.77 -5.86 -4.69
CA GLY A 55 13.51 -4.67 -5.51
C GLY A 55 12.34 -3.85 -4.98
N LEU A 56 11.29 -4.53 -4.49
CA LEU A 56 10.17 -3.88 -3.81
C LEU A 56 10.64 -3.11 -2.58
N PHE A 57 11.41 -3.74 -1.68
CA PHE A 57 11.91 -3.05 -0.48
C PHE A 57 12.73 -1.80 -0.83
N ALA A 58 13.66 -1.91 -1.77
CA ALA A 58 14.46 -0.76 -2.21
C ALA A 58 13.59 0.36 -2.79
N ALA A 59 12.61 0.01 -3.63
CA ALA A 59 11.72 1.01 -4.24
C ALA A 59 10.78 1.69 -3.22
N VAL A 60 10.40 0.99 -2.14
CA VAL A 60 9.64 1.59 -1.03
C VAL A 60 10.53 2.53 -0.21
N GLU A 61 11.78 2.14 0.09
CA GLU A 61 12.74 3.00 0.79
C GLU A 61 13.03 4.32 0.04
N GLU A 62 13.01 4.28 -1.30
CA GLU A 62 13.17 5.48 -2.14
C GLU A 62 12.00 6.50 -2.01
N LEU A 63 10.82 6.07 -1.53
CA LEU A 63 9.67 6.97 -1.32
C LEU A 63 9.74 7.77 -0.01
N GLY A 64 10.68 7.44 0.89
CA GLY A 64 10.90 8.08 2.19
C GLY A 64 10.14 7.43 3.34
#